data_AF-U3UAG4-F1
#
_entry.id   AF-U3UAG4-F1
#
_cell.length_a   1.000
_cell.length_b   1.000
_cell.length_c   1.000
_cell.angle_alpha   90.00
_cell.angle_beta   90.00
_cell.angle_gamma   90.00
#
_symmetry.space_group_name_H-M   'P 1'
#
loop_
_entity.id
_entity.type
_entity.pdbx_description
1 polymer ?
#
loop_
_entity_poly.entity_id
_entity_poly.type
_entity_poly.pdbx_seq_one_letter_code
_entity_poly.pdbx_strand_id
1 'polypeptide(L)'
;MKRREFLEVKGKQIVSTTLGRSMIDALPEVVKSPVFTALYERMLLAIEQGSSDVDSFIAKQEAFIREQVAKANDGAVKIAGAKEAPKVSEISAWRATRVLSADKKAGTNFWSCSGYPTCSQTYPDAKGKPNYAIQRKEK
;
A
#
# COMPACT_ATOMS: atom_id res chain seq x y z
N MET A 1 0.54 0.98 17.29
CA MET A 1 -0.92 0.92 17.10
C MET A 1 -1.61 2.29 17.11
N LYS A 2 -1.39 3.17 18.11
CA LYS A 2 -2.02 4.51 18.16
C LYS A 2 -1.69 5.41 16.96
N ARG A 3 -0.43 5.42 16.50
CA ARG A 3 0.02 6.20 15.32
C ARG A 3 -0.59 5.73 13.99
N ARG A 4 -1.16 4.51 13.96
CA ARG A 4 -1.84 3.91 12.79
C ARG A 4 -3.37 3.95 12.95
N GLU A 5 -3.87 4.69 13.94
CA GLU A 5 -5.32 4.88 14.18
C GLU A 5 -6.10 3.58 14.47
N PHE A 6 -5.43 2.49 14.87
CA PHE A 6 -6.09 1.21 15.24
C PHE A 6 -6.65 1.20 16.67
N LEU A 7 -6.12 2.06 17.53
CA LEU A 7 -6.51 2.20 18.93
C LEU A 7 -6.70 3.69 19.25
N GLU A 8 -7.79 4.02 19.92
CA GLU A 8 -8.09 5.34 20.48
C GLU A 8 -8.04 5.29 22.01
N VAL A 9 -7.81 6.44 22.65
CA VAL A 9 -7.84 6.56 24.11
C VAL A 9 -9.08 7.35 24.49
N LYS A 10 -9.99 6.73 25.25
CA LYS A 10 -11.18 7.37 25.81
C LYS A 10 -10.99 7.46 27.33
N GLY A 11 -10.52 8.62 27.79
CA GLY A 11 -10.15 8.81 29.20
C GLY A 11 -8.98 7.92 29.61
N LYS A 12 -9.20 7.02 30.58
CA LYS A 12 -8.19 6.03 31.02
C LYS A 12 -8.26 4.70 30.26
N GLN A 13 -9.20 4.55 29.32
CA GLN A 13 -9.43 3.30 28.60
C GLN A 13 -8.81 3.35 27.20
N ILE A 14 -8.29 2.22 26.73
CA ILE A 14 -7.83 2.00 25.36
C ILE A 14 -8.94 1.26 24.62
N VAL A 15 -9.43 1.83 23.53
CA VAL A 15 -10.55 1.29 22.75
C VAL A 15 -10.08 1.02 21.32
N SER A 16 -10.42 -0.14 20.77
CA SER A 16 -10.13 -0.46 19.37
C SER A 16 -11.08 0.26 18.43
N THR A 17 -10.51 0.90 17.39
CA THR A 17 -11.27 1.60 16.36
C THR A 17 -11.85 0.61 15.35
N THR A 18 -12.84 1.05 14.55
CA THR A 18 -13.41 0.23 13.48
C THR A 18 -12.35 -0.25 12.49
N LEU A 19 -11.39 0.62 12.14
CA LEU A 19 -10.25 0.28 11.31
C LEU A 19 -9.38 -0.80 11.96
N GLY A 20 -9.06 -0.65 13.25
CA GLY A 20 -8.27 -1.64 13.98
C GLY A 20 -8.94 -3.02 14.02
N ARG A 21 -10.25 -3.08 14.27
CA ARG A 21 -11.01 -4.34 14.29
C ARG A 21 -11.07 -4.98 12.90
N SER A 22 -11.42 -4.21 11.88
CA SER A 22 -11.51 -4.72 10.53
C SER A 22 -10.17 -5.23 9.99
N MET A 23 -9.06 -4.62 10.41
CA MET A 23 -7.72 -5.09 10.07
C MET A 23 -7.42 -6.45 10.73
N ILE A 24 -7.80 -6.64 12.00
CA ILE A 24 -7.60 -7.91 12.69
C ILE A 24 -8.52 -9.01 12.13
N ASP A 25 -9.76 -8.68 11.79
CA ASP A 25 -10.72 -9.62 11.19
C ASP A 25 -10.28 -10.12 9.81
N ALA A 26 -9.54 -9.29 9.07
CA ALA A 26 -8.98 -9.64 7.79
C ALA A 26 -7.79 -10.61 7.86
N LEU A 27 -7.15 -10.75 9.03
CA LEU A 27 -5.99 -11.61 9.18
C LEU A 27 -6.40 -13.07 9.40
N PRO A 28 -5.66 -14.04 8.83
CA PRO A 28 -5.85 -15.46 9.12
C PRO A 28 -5.71 -15.76 10.61
N GLU A 29 -6.49 -16.73 11.11
CA GLU A 29 -6.51 -17.12 12.53
C GLU A 29 -5.13 -17.41 13.11
N VAL A 30 -4.29 -18.07 12.32
CA VAL A 30 -2.92 -18.43 12.72
C VAL A 30 -2.06 -17.20 13.02
N VAL A 31 -2.24 -16.10 12.27
CA VAL A 31 -1.43 -14.88 12.39
C VAL A 31 -1.84 -14.03 13.59
N LYS A 32 -3.12 -14.07 13.98
CA LYS A 32 -3.63 -13.34 15.16
C LYS A 32 -3.61 -14.17 16.46
N SER A 33 -3.13 -15.41 16.40
CA SER A 33 -3.08 -16.30 17.56
C SER A 33 -1.96 -15.91 18.54
N PRO A 34 -2.26 -15.71 19.84
CA PRO A 34 -1.23 -15.46 20.84
C PRO A 34 -0.33 -16.68 21.09
N VAL A 35 -0.81 -17.89 20.77
CA VAL A 35 -0.04 -19.14 20.91
C VAL A 35 1.13 -19.14 19.92
N PHE A 36 0.90 -18.63 18.70
CA PHE A 36 1.94 -18.51 17.70
C PHE A 36 3.08 -17.64 18.23
N THR A 37 2.78 -16.43 18.71
CA THR A 37 3.79 -15.55 19.32
C THR A 37 4.56 -16.25 20.46
N ALA A 38 3.88 -16.98 21.34
CA ALA A 38 4.54 -17.72 22.42
C ALA A 38 5.51 -18.80 21.92
N LEU A 39 5.17 -19.51 20.83
CA LEU A 39 6.06 -20.48 20.20
C LEU A 39 7.31 -19.80 19.61
N TYR A 40 7.16 -18.65 18.99
CA TYR A 40 8.29 -17.87 18.46
C TYR A 40 9.24 -17.42 19.55
N GLU A 41 8.72 -16.85 20.64
CA GLU A 41 9.55 -16.45 21.78
C GLU A 41 10.31 -17.64 22.36
N ARG A 42 9.68 -18.82 22.45
CA ARG A 42 10.35 -20.05 22.87
C ARG A 42 11.48 -20.48 21.92
N MET A 43 11.26 -20.37 20.60
CA MET A 43 12.29 -20.70 19.61
C MET A 43 13.46 -19.70 19.68
N LEU A 44 13.18 -18.42 19.90
CA LEU A 44 14.21 -17.39 20.07
C LEU A 44 15.05 -17.63 21.33
N LEU A 45 14.42 -18.03 22.44
CA LEU A 45 15.13 -18.44 23.66
C LEU A 45 16.02 -19.68 23.43
N ALA A 46 15.55 -20.66 22.66
CA ALA A 46 16.32 -21.85 22.34
C ALA A 46 17.58 -21.52 21.52
N ILE A 47 17.48 -20.53 20.63
CA ILE A 47 18.61 -20.00 19.85
C ILE A 47 19.59 -19.24 20.76
N GLU A 48 19.09 -18.39 21.65
CA GLU A 48 19.93 -17.68 22.64
C GLU A 48 20.74 -18.65 23.49
N GLN A 49 20.14 -19.77 23.87
CA GLN A 49 20.79 -20.84 24.66
C GLN A 49 21.72 -21.74 23.83
N GLY A 50 21.85 -21.52 22.52
CA GLY A 50 22.67 -22.33 21.61
C GLY A 50 22.11 -23.74 21.33
N SER A 51 20.86 -23.98 21.72
CA SER A 51 20.17 -25.28 21.54
C SER A 51 19.42 -25.40 20.21
N SER A 52 19.44 -24.35 19.39
CA SER A 52 18.82 -24.33 18.07
C SER A 52 19.60 -23.43 17.11
N ASP A 53 19.50 -23.78 15.83
CA ASP A 53 20.18 -23.10 14.76
C ASP A 53 19.33 -21.94 14.19
N VAL A 54 19.98 -20.80 13.92
CA VAL A 54 19.33 -19.58 13.42
C VAL A 54 18.82 -19.78 12.01
N ASP A 55 19.60 -20.42 11.14
CA ASP A 55 19.25 -20.61 9.74
C ASP A 55 17.99 -21.47 9.60
N SER A 56 17.90 -22.51 10.42
CA SER A 56 16.73 -23.38 10.54
C SER A 56 15.46 -22.63 11.00
N PHE A 57 15.60 -21.60 11.84
CA PHE A 57 14.48 -20.74 12.25
C PHE A 57 14.03 -19.80 11.13
N ILE A 58 14.98 -19.17 10.43
CA ILE A 58 14.71 -18.26 9.31
C ILE A 58 14.04 -19.02 8.16
N ALA A 59 14.50 -20.24 7.83
CA ALA A 59 13.89 -21.06 6.79
C ALA A 59 12.41 -21.37 7.09
N LYS A 60 12.07 -21.65 8.36
CA LYS A 60 10.68 -21.88 8.79
C LYS A 60 9.82 -20.61 8.69
N GLN A 61 10.38 -19.46 9.09
CA GLN A 61 9.73 -18.15 8.91
C GLN A 61 9.46 -17.85 7.45
N GLU A 62 10.44 -18.07 6.58
CA GLU A 62 10.32 -17.80 5.15
C GLU A 62 9.22 -18.65 4.51
N ALA A 63 9.22 -19.96 4.77
CA ALA A 63 8.19 -20.87 4.28
C ALA A 63 6.79 -20.43 4.72
N PHE A 64 6.63 -20.09 6.01
CA PHE A 64 5.36 -19.61 6.55
C PHE A 64 4.91 -18.30 5.90
N ILE A 65 5.80 -17.31 5.78
CA ILE A 65 5.48 -16.02 5.16
C ILE A 65 5.05 -16.20 3.71
N ARG A 66 5.78 -17.01 2.93
CA ARG A 66 5.44 -17.29 1.53
C ARG A 66 4.04 -17.89 1.39
N GLU A 67 3.69 -18.82 2.27
CA GLU A 67 2.36 -19.43 2.31
C GLU A 67 1.26 -18.40 2.66
N GLN A 68 1.48 -17.55 3.67
CA GLN A 68 0.50 -16.53 4.06
C GLN A 68 0.34 -15.46 2.97
N VAL A 69 1.42 -15.07 2.28
CA VAL A 69 1.36 -14.11 1.17
C VAL A 69 0.58 -14.70 -0.01
N ALA A 70 0.80 -15.98 -0.35
CA ALA A 70 0.01 -16.64 -1.39
C ALA A 70 -1.49 -16.62 -1.06
N LYS A 71 -1.86 -16.96 0.18
CA LYS A 71 -3.26 -16.91 0.67
C LYS A 71 -3.84 -15.50 0.65
N ALA A 72 -3.03 -14.48 0.94
CA ALA A 72 -3.47 -13.09 0.94
C ALA A 72 -3.70 -12.56 -0.49
N ASN A 73 -2.92 -13.01 -1.47
CA ASN A 73 -3.06 -12.59 -2.87
C ASN A 73 -4.34 -13.14 -3.52
N ASP A 74 -4.79 -14.32 -3.10
CA ASP A 74 -6.04 -14.93 -3.59
C ASP A 74 -7.30 -14.36 -2.91
N GLY A 75 -7.15 -13.72 -1.75
CA GLY A 75 -8.26 -13.22 -0.95
C GLY A 75 -8.69 -11.80 -1.30
N ALA A 76 -9.99 -11.58 -1.56
CA ALA A 76 -10.56 -10.25 -1.60
C ALA A 76 -10.86 -9.75 -0.16
N VAL A 77 -9.91 -9.01 0.42
CA VAL A 77 -10.04 -8.48 1.78
C VAL A 77 -10.77 -7.13 1.77
N LYS A 78 -11.86 -7.02 2.54
CA LYS A 78 -12.59 -5.76 2.75
C LYS A 78 -12.18 -5.16 4.10
N ILE A 79 -11.48 -4.02 4.08
CA ILE A 79 -11.10 -3.29 5.29
C ILE A 79 -12.05 -2.10 5.50
N ALA A 80 -12.92 -2.18 6.51
CA ALA A 80 -13.79 -1.09 6.92
C ALA A 80 -13.01 0.02 7.62
N GLY A 81 -13.30 1.28 7.28
CA GLY A 81 -12.65 2.45 7.88
C GLY A 81 -11.25 2.77 7.33
N ALA A 82 -10.79 2.05 6.31
CA ALA A 82 -9.62 2.47 5.55
C ALA A 82 -9.95 3.72 4.72
N LYS A 83 -9.03 4.69 4.69
CA LYS A 83 -9.11 5.79 3.73
C LYS A 83 -9.05 5.20 2.32
N GLU A 84 -9.91 5.67 1.41
CA GLU A 84 -9.89 5.22 0.03
C GLU A 84 -8.47 5.33 -0.53
N ALA A 85 -7.99 4.23 -1.12
CA ALA A 85 -6.71 4.26 -1.81
C ALA A 85 -6.80 5.33 -2.90
N PRO A 86 -5.79 6.21 -3.04
CA PRO A 86 -5.75 7.13 -4.17
C PRO A 86 -5.82 6.31 -5.45
N LYS A 87 -6.76 6.63 -6.35
CA LYS A 87 -6.84 6.00 -7.67
C LYS A 87 -5.49 6.20 -8.36
N VAL A 88 -4.69 5.14 -8.40
CA VAL A 88 -3.51 5.09 -9.26
C VAL A 88 -4.07 5.08 -10.68
N SER A 89 -3.78 6.13 -11.46
CA SER A 89 -4.17 6.15 -12.86
C SER A 89 -3.54 4.95 -13.56
N GLU A 90 -4.35 4.10 -14.19
CA GLU A 90 -3.91 2.90 -14.92
C GLU A 90 -2.95 3.22 -16.07
N ILE A 91 -2.86 4.50 -16.46
CA ILE A 91 -1.94 4.94 -17.49
C ILE A 91 -0.61 5.26 -16.82
N SER A 92 0.39 4.47 -17.19
CA SER A 92 1.77 4.55 -16.75
C SER A 92 2.33 5.96 -17.04
N ALA A 93 2.21 6.85 -16.06
CA ALA A 93 2.53 8.28 -16.12
C ALA A 93 4.03 8.60 -16.26
N TRP A 94 4.87 7.63 -16.62
CA TRP A 94 6.33 7.79 -16.67
C TRP A 94 6.84 8.44 -17.97
N ARG A 95 5.96 8.82 -18.90
CA ARG A 95 6.31 9.39 -20.22
C ARG A 95 5.41 10.53 -20.68
N ALA A 96 5.17 11.50 -19.81
CA ALA A 96 4.55 12.75 -20.23
C ALA A 96 5.65 13.74 -20.68
N THR A 97 5.52 14.30 -21.88
CA THR A 97 6.38 15.35 -22.42
C THR A 97 5.64 16.68 -22.40
N ARG A 98 6.30 17.75 -21.97
CA ARG A 98 5.72 19.09 -21.96
C ARG A 98 5.65 19.65 -23.38
N VAL A 99 4.45 20.03 -23.80
CA VAL A 99 4.18 20.73 -25.05
C VAL A 99 3.94 22.20 -24.75
N LEU A 100 4.75 23.04 -25.40
CA LEU A 100 4.59 24.49 -25.36
C LEU A 100 3.56 24.89 -26.43
N SER A 101 2.60 25.74 -26.05
CA SER A 101 1.67 26.30 -27.03
C SER A 101 2.40 27.22 -28.00
N ALA A 102 1.99 27.20 -29.27
CA ALA A 102 2.50 28.11 -30.30
C ALA A 102 2.24 29.58 -29.93
N ASP A 103 1.07 29.85 -29.35
CA ASP A 103 0.78 31.11 -28.68
C ASP A 103 1.51 31.15 -27.34
N LYS A 104 2.51 32.03 -27.19
CA LYS A 104 3.32 32.22 -25.96
C LYS A 104 2.52 32.81 -24.78
N LYS A 105 1.25 32.43 -24.61
CA LYS A 105 0.39 32.85 -23.51
C LYS A 105 0.73 32.05 -22.26
N ALA A 106 0.93 32.74 -21.14
CA ALA A 106 1.19 32.09 -19.86
C ALA A 106 -0.04 31.25 -19.47
N GLY A 107 0.15 29.95 -19.23
CA GLY A 107 -0.90 29.02 -18.79
C GLY A 107 -1.54 28.15 -19.87
N THR A 108 -1.08 28.21 -21.13
CA THR A 108 -1.62 27.36 -22.20
C THR A 108 -0.83 26.05 -22.42
N ASN A 109 0.34 25.93 -21.79
CA ASN A 109 1.17 24.73 -21.86
C ASN A 109 0.40 23.50 -21.34
N PHE A 110 0.65 22.36 -21.98
CA PHE A 110 0.06 21.09 -21.59
C PHE A 110 1.09 19.99 -21.74
N TRP A 111 0.85 18.87 -21.09
CA TRP A 111 1.70 17.69 -21.18
C TRP A 111 1.00 16.68 -22.05
N SER A 112 1.67 16.14 -23.06
CA SER A 112 1.16 15.05 -23.88
C SER A 112 1.96 13.78 -23.63
N CYS A 113 1.34 12.64 -23.90
CA CYS A 113 2.03 11.36 -23.87
C CYS A 113 3.14 11.32 -24.93
N SER A 114 4.35 10.89 -24.58
CA SER A 114 5.46 10.78 -25.54
C SER A 114 5.27 9.67 -26.57
N GLY A 115 4.26 8.82 -26.39
CA GLY A 115 3.89 7.73 -27.30
C GLY A 115 2.88 8.11 -28.38
N TYR A 116 2.65 9.40 -28.66
CA TYR A 116 1.76 9.80 -29.76
C TYR A 116 2.29 9.23 -31.10
N PRO A 117 1.44 8.60 -31.95
CA PRO A 117 -0.03 8.59 -31.93
C PRO A 117 -0.69 7.44 -31.15
N THR A 118 0.04 6.48 -30.60
CA THR A 118 -0.56 5.34 -29.87
C THR A 118 -1.11 5.70 -28.49
N CYS A 119 -0.82 6.89 -27.99
CA CYS A 119 -1.29 7.43 -26.73
C CYS A 119 -1.68 8.91 -26.92
N SER A 120 -2.99 9.22 -26.97
CA SER A 120 -3.54 10.57 -27.24
C SER A 120 -3.81 11.41 -25.98
N GLN A 121 -3.39 10.94 -24.81
CA GLN A 121 -3.72 11.61 -23.55
C GLN A 121 -2.96 12.92 -23.37
N THR A 122 -3.69 13.94 -22.89
CA THR A 122 -3.16 15.26 -22.56
C THR A 122 -3.53 15.67 -21.14
N TYR A 123 -2.61 16.37 -20.47
CA TYR A 123 -2.73 16.81 -19.09
C TYR A 123 -2.43 18.31 -19.01
N PRO A 124 -3.17 19.11 -18.22
CA PRO A 124 -2.84 20.52 -18.03
C PRO A 124 -1.53 20.68 -17.24
N ASP A 125 -0.77 21.73 -17.55
CA ASP A 125 0.44 22.10 -16.79
C ASP A 125 0.04 22.74 -15.45
N ALA A 126 0.46 22.11 -14.35
CA ALA A 126 0.39 22.65 -13.00
C ALA A 126 1.81 22.97 -12.52
N LYS A 127 2.21 24.24 -12.66
CA LYS A 127 3.52 24.76 -12.22
C LYS A 127 4.70 23.94 -12.78
N GLY A 128 4.68 23.63 -14.07
CA GLY A 128 5.74 22.87 -14.74
C GLY A 128 5.71 21.36 -14.47
N LYS A 129 4.57 20.82 -14.00
CA LYS A 129 4.32 19.39 -13.86
C LYS A 129 2.95 19.02 -14.45
N PRO A 130 2.78 17.80 -14.99
CA PRO A 130 1.49 17.33 -15.45
C PRO A 130 0.52 17.16 -14.28
N ASN A 131 -0.71 17.65 -14.43
CA ASN A 131 -1.77 17.42 -13.46
C ASN A 131 -2.62 16.19 -13.85
N TYR A 132 -2.35 15.05 -13.21
CA TYR A 132 -3.05 13.78 -13.46
C TYR A 132 -4.47 13.72 -12.87
N ALA A 133 -4.86 14.67 -12.02
CA ALA A 133 -6.19 14.70 -11.42
C ALA A 133 -7.27 15.25 -12.39
N ILE A 134 -6.87 15.92 -13.47
CA ILE A 134 -7.77 16.56 -14.42
C ILE A 134 -7.55 15.93 -15.80
N GLN A 135 -8.44 15.00 -16.17
CA GLN A 135 -8.48 14.48 -17.54
C GLN A 135 -9.25 15.48 -18.42
N ARG A 136 -8.57 16.14 -19.35
CA ARG A 136 -9.24 16.98 -20.35
C ARG A 136 -9.84 16.03 -21.40
N LYS A 137 -11.17 15.97 -21.50
CA LYS A 137 -11.85 15.17 -22.53
C LYS A 137 -11.47 15.68 -23.93
N GLU A 138 -11.22 14.73 -24.83
CA GLU A 138 -11.05 14.94 -26.27
C GLU A 138 -12.32 15.62 -26.83
N LYS A 139 -12.16 16.55 -27.76
CA LYS A 139 -13.27 17.27 -28.41
C LYS A 139 -13.37 16.81 -29.85
#